data_AF-A0A9D9GEB7-F1
#
_entry.id   AF-A0A9D9GEB7-F1
#
_cell.length_a   1.000
_cell.length_b   1.000
_cell.length_c   1.000
_cell.angle_alpha   90.00
_cell.angle_beta   90.00
_cell.angle_gamma   90.00
#
_symmetry.space_group_name_H-M   'P 1'
#
loop_
_entity.id
_entity.type
_entity.pdbx_description
1 polymer ?
#
loop_
_entity_poly.entity_id
_entity_poly.type
_entity_poly.pdbx_seq_one_letter_code
_entity_poly.pdbx_strand_id
1 'polypeptide(L)'
;DAAQSYLMNYYLFNDNECVKRTIWLLAGKAPISSHINTIMDYTFYWFNSIADYYLYSGDKAFLAQIYPSMLHLMDYVLGRTDSEGMVQGLTGDWVFVDWADKPMDKNGQLAFEQVLFCQALKAMATVARTIDKTDDADKYQTLADTLEAKLIPAFWNEEKQALVHNRVNGQQSQEVFRYANMFAIMYNFLDKEKKDAVVKSVIFNDDILKITTPYMRFYELEALCMLGKQDQVMKEMKDYWGGMLAKGATSFWEKYIPEEEGRQMLAMYGRPYGKSLCHAWGASPIYLLGRYYMGVQPTSPGYATWEARPTLSDMEWMEGSVPTPYGEIIIKMDGEKLSISNPGGVGTIYYQDKVYTLQAGETLTI
;
A
#
# COMPACT_ATOMS: atom_id res chain seq x y z
N ASP A 1 -0.50 4.34 -9.00
CA ASP A 1 -1.41 3.52 -9.84
C ASP A 1 -1.01 2.06 -9.94
N ALA A 2 0.03 1.72 -10.71
CA ALA A 2 0.33 0.34 -11.08
C ALA A 2 0.50 -0.60 -9.87
N ALA A 3 1.22 -0.17 -8.82
CA ALA A 3 1.38 -0.94 -7.60
C ALA A 3 0.03 -1.33 -6.95
N GLN A 4 -0.93 -0.40 -6.89
CA GLN A 4 -2.29 -0.70 -6.40
C GLN A 4 -3.05 -1.58 -7.38
N SER A 5 -2.91 -1.36 -8.68
CA SER A 5 -3.53 -2.22 -9.70
C SER A 5 -3.10 -3.66 -9.55
N TYR A 6 -1.85 -3.94 -9.16
CA TYR A 6 -1.37 -5.31 -8.92
C TYR A 6 -2.06 -5.90 -7.69
N LEU A 7 -2.10 -5.16 -6.58
CA LEU A 7 -2.78 -5.57 -5.36
C LEU A 7 -4.26 -5.87 -5.61
N MET A 8 -4.99 -4.99 -6.31
CA MET A 8 -6.38 -5.24 -6.70
C MET A 8 -6.52 -6.42 -7.67
N ASN A 9 -5.58 -6.58 -8.61
CA ASN A 9 -5.54 -7.72 -9.52
C ASN A 9 -5.45 -9.05 -8.78
N TYR A 10 -4.66 -9.16 -7.69
CA TYR A 10 -4.53 -10.40 -6.93
C TYR A 10 -5.82 -10.85 -6.23
N TYR A 11 -6.81 -9.96 -6.08
CA TYR A 11 -8.14 -10.26 -5.54
C TYR A 11 -9.23 -10.21 -6.61
N LEU A 12 -8.86 -10.25 -7.90
CA LEU A 12 -9.81 -10.18 -9.00
C LEU A 12 -9.44 -11.09 -10.18
N PHE A 13 -8.37 -10.76 -10.91
CA PHE A 13 -8.01 -11.45 -12.16
C PHE A 13 -6.82 -12.39 -12.01
N ASN A 14 -5.92 -12.09 -11.07
CA ASN A 14 -4.63 -12.75 -10.89
C ASN A 14 -3.80 -12.85 -12.18
N ASP A 15 -3.84 -11.82 -13.04
CA ASP A 15 -3.07 -11.75 -14.29
C ASP A 15 -1.62 -11.34 -14.00
N ASN A 16 -0.81 -12.34 -13.62
CA ASN A 16 0.61 -12.16 -13.35
C ASN A 16 1.44 -11.74 -14.58
N GLU A 17 0.99 -12.05 -15.79
CA GLU A 17 1.67 -11.61 -17.01
C GLU A 17 1.50 -10.11 -17.23
N CYS A 18 0.31 -9.56 -16.96
CA CYS A 18 0.09 -8.11 -16.98
C CYS A 18 0.96 -7.38 -15.96
N VAL A 19 1.02 -7.90 -14.72
CA VAL A 19 1.89 -7.34 -13.68
C VAL A 19 3.35 -7.30 -14.14
N LYS A 20 3.89 -8.42 -14.62
CA LYS A 20 5.28 -8.49 -15.12
C LYS A 20 5.55 -7.50 -16.25
N ARG A 21 4.65 -7.42 -17.24
CA ARG A 21 4.81 -6.47 -18.37
C ARG A 21 4.84 -5.03 -17.90
N THR A 22 3.98 -4.65 -16.95
CA THR A 22 3.93 -3.28 -16.43
C THR A 22 5.15 -2.96 -15.57
N ILE A 23 5.62 -3.88 -14.73
CA ILE A 23 6.88 -3.72 -13.97
C ILE A 23 8.05 -3.48 -14.92
N TRP A 24 8.17 -4.30 -15.98
CA TRP A 24 9.21 -4.13 -17.01
C TRP A 24 9.12 -2.78 -17.72
N LEU A 25 7.92 -2.37 -18.12
CA LEU A 25 7.70 -1.12 -18.82
C LEU A 25 8.13 0.09 -17.97
N LEU A 26 7.74 0.10 -16.69
CA LEU A 26 8.05 1.19 -15.76
C LEU A 26 9.54 1.28 -15.42
N ALA A 27 10.25 0.15 -15.41
CA ALA A 27 11.70 0.12 -15.20
C ALA A 27 12.47 0.88 -16.29
N GLY A 28 11.92 0.93 -17.51
CA GLY A 28 12.59 1.50 -18.67
C GLY A 28 13.89 0.75 -19.02
N LYS A 29 14.91 1.49 -19.46
CA LYS A 29 16.25 0.95 -19.73
C LYS A 29 17.31 1.86 -19.12
N ALA A 30 18.41 1.26 -18.67
CA ALA A 30 19.60 2.00 -18.29
C ALA A 30 20.22 2.73 -19.51
N PRO A 31 20.92 3.87 -19.32
CA PRO A 31 21.17 4.53 -18.04
C PRO A 31 19.93 5.21 -17.45
N ILE A 32 19.78 5.12 -16.13
CA ILE A 32 18.70 5.78 -15.39
C ILE A 32 19.03 7.26 -15.25
N SER A 33 18.12 8.13 -15.68
CA SER A 33 18.30 9.59 -15.67
C SER A 33 17.32 10.33 -14.76
N SER A 34 16.25 9.67 -14.32
CA SER A 34 15.22 10.23 -13.44
C SER A 34 14.52 9.12 -12.67
N HIS A 35 13.80 9.49 -11.61
CA HIS A 35 12.83 8.60 -10.96
C HIS A 35 11.74 8.13 -11.94
N ILE A 36 11.02 7.07 -11.58
CA ILE A 36 9.93 6.52 -12.41
C ILE A 36 8.86 7.60 -12.58
N ASN A 37 8.52 7.89 -13.84
CA ASN A 37 7.63 9.01 -14.20
C ASN A 37 8.10 10.38 -13.66
N THR A 38 9.40 10.54 -13.41
CA THR A 38 10.04 11.66 -12.71
C THR A 38 9.58 11.85 -11.26
N ILE A 39 8.82 10.91 -10.69
CA ILE A 39 8.22 11.02 -9.37
C ILE A 39 8.98 10.16 -8.36
N MET A 40 9.50 10.79 -7.29
CA MET A 40 10.38 10.13 -6.32
C MET A 40 9.70 8.95 -5.61
N ASP A 41 8.50 9.17 -5.07
CA ASP A 41 7.69 8.15 -4.40
C ASP A 41 7.29 7.00 -5.32
N TYR A 42 7.15 7.25 -6.64
CA TYR A 42 6.81 6.21 -7.62
C TYR A 42 7.95 5.21 -7.83
N THR A 43 9.20 5.66 -7.72
CA THR A 43 10.35 4.74 -7.70
C THR A 43 10.26 3.77 -6.52
N PHE A 44 9.87 4.24 -5.33
CA PHE A 44 9.76 3.37 -4.15
C PHE A 44 8.59 2.40 -4.27
N TYR A 45 7.44 2.84 -4.77
CA TYR A 45 6.32 1.94 -5.07
C TYR A 45 6.72 0.83 -6.06
N TRP A 46 7.53 1.13 -7.06
CA TRP A 46 7.99 0.13 -8.02
C TRP A 46 8.83 -0.98 -7.35
N PHE A 47 9.79 -0.62 -6.48
CA PHE A 47 10.55 -1.61 -5.71
C PHE A 47 9.65 -2.48 -4.82
N ASN A 48 8.77 -1.83 -4.06
CA ASN A 48 7.85 -2.54 -3.15
C ASN A 48 6.93 -3.49 -3.93
N SER A 49 6.43 -3.06 -5.09
CA SER A 49 5.54 -3.86 -5.93
C SER A 49 6.19 -5.15 -6.48
N ILE A 50 7.52 -5.19 -6.61
CA ILE A 50 8.24 -6.40 -7.03
C ILE A 50 8.28 -7.42 -5.89
N ALA A 51 8.48 -6.97 -4.66
CA ALA A 51 8.42 -7.84 -3.48
C ALA A 51 6.99 -8.37 -3.27
N ASP A 52 5.97 -7.51 -3.43
CA ASP A 52 4.56 -7.93 -3.39
C ASP A 52 4.27 -8.96 -4.49
N TYR A 53 4.71 -8.71 -5.72
CA TYR A 53 4.53 -9.67 -6.82
C TYR A 53 5.10 -11.04 -6.49
N TYR A 54 6.29 -11.11 -5.90
CA TYR A 54 6.87 -12.38 -5.48
C TYR A 54 6.06 -13.05 -4.36
N LEU A 55 5.60 -12.28 -3.38
CA LEU A 55 4.75 -12.82 -2.30
C LEU A 55 3.47 -13.46 -2.86
N TYR A 56 2.80 -12.82 -3.81
CA TYR A 56 1.55 -13.32 -4.39
C TYR A 56 1.74 -14.43 -5.44
N SER A 57 2.82 -14.38 -6.24
CA SER A 57 3.02 -15.31 -7.38
C SER A 57 3.99 -16.46 -7.09
N GLY A 58 4.96 -16.27 -6.19
CA GLY A 58 6.08 -17.19 -5.98
C GLY A 58 7.13 -17.18 -7.10
N ASP A 59 7.04 -16.27 -8.08
CA ASP A 59 7.88 -16.27 -9.29
C ASP A 59 9.31 -15.75 -9.03
N LYS A 60 10.16 -16.64 -8.48
CA LYS A 60 11.59 -16.40 -8.26
C LYS A 60 12.35 -16.16 -9.58
N ALA A 61 11.90 -16.73 -10.69
CA ALA A 61 12.57 -16.58 -11.99
C ALA A 61 12.46 -15.14 -12.49
N PHE A 62 11.29 -14.52 -12.39
CA PHE A 62 11.12 -13.11 -12.70
C PHE A 62 12.00 -12.20 -11.83
N LEU A 63 12.10 -12.48 -10.52
CA LEU A 63 12.99 -11.72 -9.63
C LEU A 63 14.44 -11.72 -10.15
N ALA A 64 14.96 -12.89 -10.53
CA ALA A 64 16.31 -13.00 -11.07
C ALA A 64 16.50 -12.20 -12.37
N GLN A 65 15.47 -12.12 -13.21
CA GLN A 65 15.50 -11.38 -14.47
C GLN A 65 15.44 -9.86 -14.26
N ILE A 66 14.56 -9.37 -13.37
CA ILE A 66 14.35 -7.93 -13.14
C ILE A 66 15.44 -7.31 -12.26
N TYR A 67 16.12 -8.11 -11.43
CA TYR A 67 17.09 -7.64 -10.44
C TYR A 67 18.19 -6.71 -10.98
N PRO A 68 18.80 -6.93 -12.16
CA PRO A 68 19.75 -5.97 -12.72
C PRO A 68 19.16 -4.57 -12.95
N SER A 69 17.88 -4.48 -13.30
CA SER A 69 17.17 -3.19 -13.43
C SER A 69 16.93 -2.54 -12.07
N MET A 70 16.62 -3.37 -11.06
CA MET A 70 16.49 -2.91 -9.67
C MET A 70 17.80 -2.31 -9.16
N LEU A 71 18.94 -2.96 -9.44
CA LEU A 71 20.27 -2.44 -9.09
C LEU A 71 20.53 -1.06 -9.70
N HIS A 72 20.32 -0.90 -11.02
CA HIS A 72 20.55 0.40 -11.67
C HIS A 72 19.70 1.52 -11.09
N LEU A 73 18.43 1.25 -10.77
CA LEU A 73 17.54 2.24 -10.18
C LEU A 73 17.90 2.53 -8.71
N MET A 74 18.31 1.51 -7.95
CA MET A 74 18.71 1.70 -6.54
C MET A 74 20.05 2.42 -6.44
N ASP A 75 20.99 2.17 -7.34
CA ASP A 75 22.25 2.92 -7.43
C ASP A 75 21.98 4.40 -7.75
N TYR A 76 21.02 4.69 -8.64
CA TYR A 76 20.57 6.07 -8.90
C TYR A 76 20.01 6.73 -7.64
N VAL A 77 19.16 6.04 -6.87
CA VAL A 77 18.58 6.55 -5.62
C VAL A 77 19.68 6.77 -4.57
N LEU A 78 20.53 5.77 -4.33
CA LEU A 78 21.58 5.84 -3.31
C LEU A 78 22.60 6.95 -3.61
N GLY A 79 22.94 7.16 -4.88
CA GLY A 79 23.79 8.26 -5.33
C GLY A 79 23.21 9.66 -5.13
N ARG A 80 21.95 9.76 -4.68
CA ARG A 80 21.22 11.01 -4.43
C ARG A 80 20.80 11.18 -2.97
N THR A 81 21.22 10.28 -2.09
CA THR A 81 21.01 10.46 -0.65
C THR A 81 21.91 11.57 -0.10
N ASP A 82 21.43 12.24 0.94
CA ASP A 82 22.22 13.25 1.66
C ASP A 82 23.22 12.61 2.63
N SER A 83 23.95 13.44 3.39
CA SER A 83 24.93 12.98 4.39
C SER A 83 24.32 12.14 5.52
N GLU A 84 23.00 12.18 5.71
CA GLU A 84 22.29 11.36 6.69
C GLU A 84 21.75 10.06 6.07
N GLY A 85 21.97 9.82 4.78
CA GLY A 85 21.43 8.66 4.06
C GLY A 85 19.92 8.78 3.79
N MET A 86 19.36 9.99 3.86
CA MET A 86 17.95 10.27 3.57
C MET A 86 17.79 10.84 2.15
N VAL A 87 16.57 10.75 1.62
CA VAL A 87 16.21 11.30 0.31
C VAL A 87 15.50 12.64 0.46
N GLN A 88 15.78 13.54 -0.46
CA GLN A 88 15.10 14.82 -0.63
C GLN A 88 14.94 15.11 -2.12
N GLY A 89 13.92 15.88 -2.49
CA GLY A 89 13.73 16.26 -3.90
C GLY A 89 14.90 17.10 -4.40
N LEU A 90 15.48 16.70 -5.53
CA LEU A 90 16.53 17.46 -6.21
C LEU A 90 16.00 18.04 -7.53
N THR A 91 16.82 18.86 -8.19
CA THR A 91 16.47 19.45 -9.48
C THR A 91 16.05 18.39 -10.49
N GLY A 92 14.84 18.55 -11.05
CA GLY A 92 14.25 17.64 -12.03
C GLY A 92 13.33 16.58 -11.42
N ASP A 93 13.33 16.42 -10.09
CA ASP A 93 12.44 15.48 -9.41
C ASP A 93 11.08 16.11 -9.14
N TRP A 94 10.04 15.28 -9.21
CA TRP A 94 8.72 15.58 -8.67
C TRP A 94 8.50 14.77 -7.39
N VAL A 95 8.37 15.46 -6.26
CA VAL A 95 7.94 14.85 -4.99
C VAL A 95 6.42 14.93 -4.90
N PHE A 96 5.73 13.84 -5.25
CA PHE A 96 4.29 13.88 -5.51
C PHE A 96 3.46 13.73 -4.24
N VAL A 97 3.58 12.59 -3.55
CA VAL A 97 2.77 12.20 -2.38
C VAL A 97 1.29 12.00 -2.72
N ASP A 98 0.55 13.07 -3.01
CA ASP A 98 -0.90 13.02 -3.27
C ASP A 98 -1.41 14.33 -3.89
N TRP A 99 -2.61 14.29 -4.49
CA TRP A 99 -3.37 15.46 -4.89
C TRP A 99 -4.14 16.09 -3.71
N ALA A 100 -3.40 16.58 -2.72
CA ALA A 100 -3.95 17.24 -1.54
C ALA A 100 -4.60 18.61 -1.85
N ASP A 101 -5.70 18.92 -1.16
CA ASP A 101 -6.43 20.21 -1.29
C ASP A 101 -5.81 21.37 -0.48
N LYS A 102 -4.56 21.19 -0.06
CA LYS A 102 -3.74 22.20 0.60
C LYS A 102 -2.32 22.12 0.04
N PRO A 103 -1.64 23.27 -0.19
CA PRO A 103 -0.22 23.27 -0.52
C PRO A 103 0.56 22.47 0.52
N MET A 104 1.40 21.55 0.03
CA MET A 104 2.25 20.70 0.86
C MET A 104 3.70 21.07 0.58
N ASP A 105 4.47 21.36 1.62
CA ASP A 105 5.89 21.64 1.48
C ASP A 105 6.62 20.42 0.91
N LYS A 106 7.39 20.59 -0.16
CA LYS A 106 8.14 19.51 -0.82
C LYS A 106 9.64 19.60 -0.58
N ASN A 107 10.08 20.52 0.29
CA ASN A 107 11.49 20.73 0.59
C ASN A 107 12.00 19.82 1.71
N GLY A 108 13.31 19.57 1.69
CA GLY A 108 14.00 18.79 2.72
C GLY A 108 13.59 17.31 2.73
N GLN A 109 13.75 16.68 3.89
CA GLN A 109 13.48 15.26 4.06
C GLN A 109 12.03 15.09 4.51
N LEU A 110 11.17 14.61 3.61
CA LEU A 110 9.78 14.30 3.93
C LEU A 110 9.70 12.95 4.64
N ALA A 111 9.00 12.88 5.78
CA ALA A 111 8.85 11.65 6.55
C ALA A 111 8.24 10.52 5.70
N PHE A 112 7.25 10.86 4.87
CA PHE A 112 6.60 9.92 3.95
C PHE A 112 7.58 9.27 2.98
N GLU A 113 8.46 10.06 2.38
CA GLU A 113 9.47 9.58 1.44
C GLU A 113 10.50 8.69 2.12
N GLN A 114 10.86 8.99 3.38
CA GLN A 114 11.81 8.17 4.13
C GLN A 114 11.21 6.82 4.51
N VAL A 115 9.92 6.80 4.88
CA VAL A 115 9.18 5.56 5.17
C VAL A 115 9.11 4.69 3.91
N LEU A 116 8.77 5.25 2.75
CA LEU A 116 8.75 4.52 1.48
C LEU A 116 10.14 4.04 1.07
N PHE A 117 11.17 4.88 1.19
CA PHE A 117 12.54 4.53 0.84
C PHE A 117 13.09 3.41 1.73
N CYS A 118 12.82 3.48 3.04
CA CYS A 118 13.18 2.40 3.97
C CYS A 118 12.53 1.08 3.56
N GLN A 119 11.24 1.09 3.19
CA GLN A 119 10.57 -0.11 2.71
C GLN A 119 11.15 -0.61 1.37
N ALA A 120 11.55 0.29 0.47
CA ALA A 120 12.21 -0.07 -0.79
C ALA A 120 13.57 -0.74 -0.56
N LEU A 121 14.34 -0.32 0.44
CA LEU A 121 15.58 -0.99 0.85
C LEU A 121 15.31 -2.40 1.41
N LYS A 122 14.26 -2.56 2.23
CA LYS A 122 13.81 -3.89 2.70
C LYS A 122 13.34 -4.78 1.54
N ALA A 123 12.68 -4.21 0.53
CA ALA A 123 12.29 -4.92 -0.68
C ALA A 123 13.52 -5.39 -1.48
N MET A 124 14.54 -4.55 -1.65
CA MET A 124 15.82 -4.95 -2.26
C MET A 124 16.50 -6.09 -1.51
N ALA A 125 16.57 -5.99 -0.17
CA ALA A 125 17.16 -7.04 0.67
C ALA A 125 16.41 -8.37 0.53
N THR A 126 15.07 -8.31 0.53
CA THR A 126 14.20 -9.48 0.35
C THR A 126 14.42 -10.13 -1.02
N VAL A 127 14.40 -9.35 -2.10
CA VAL A 127 14.60 -9.87 -3.46
C VAL A 127 16.00 -10.47 -3.60
N ALA A 128 17.05 -9.75 -3.19
CA ALA A 128 18.43 -10.21 -3.25
C ALA A 128 18.61 -11.54 -2.52
N ARG A 129 18.06 -11.67 -1.30
CA ARG A 129 18.09 -12.90 -0.52
C ARG A 129 17.38 -14.04 -1.22
N THR A 130 16.19 -13.79 -1.76
CA THR A 130 15.40 -14.79 -2.50
C THR A 130 16.17 -15.36 -3.70
N ILE A 131 16.99 -14.55 -4.38
CA ILE A 131 17.78 -14.98 -5.55
C ILE A 131 19.25 -15.28 -5.23
N ASP A 132 19.54 -15.58 -3.96
CA ASP A 132 20.85 -16.05 -3.49
C ASP A 132 21.99 -15.03 -3.70
N LYS A 133 21.68 -13.72 -3.65
CA LYS A 133 22.62 -12.59 -3.66
C LYS A 133 22.86 -12.08 -2.24
N THR A 134 23.48 -12.90 -1.40
CA THR A 134 23.61 -12.66 0.04
C THR A 134 24.32 -11.35 0.39
N ASP A 135 25.44 -11.02 -0.26
CA ASP A 135 26.18 -9.79 0.01
C ASP A 135 25.34 -8.52 -0.25
N ASP A 136 24.58 -8.52 -1.35
CA ASP A 136 23.65 -7.44 -1.67
C ASP A 136 22.51 -7.38 -0.64
N ALA A 137 21.98 -8.54 -0.25
CA ALA A 137 20.92 -8.62 0.74
C ALA A 137 21.35 -8.01 2.07
N ASP A 138 22.56 -8.32 2.54
CA ASP A 138 23.11 -7.80 3.79
C ASP A 138 23.42 -6.31 3.70
N LYS A 139 23.94 -5.83 2.54
CA LYS A 139 24.12 -4.40 2.26
C LYS A 139 22.79 -3.64 2.37
N TYR A 140 21.75 -4.09 1.66
CA TYR A 140 20.46 -3.38 1.64
C TYR A 140 19.73 -3.49 2.98
N GLN A 141 19.85 -4.62 3.69
CA GLN A 141 19.31 -4.75 5.04
C GLN A 141 19.98 -3.77 6.00
N THR A 142 21.30 -3.64 5.95
CA THR A 142 22.05 -2.68 6.79
C THR A 142 21.63 -1.24 6.51
N LEU A 143 21.43 -0.88 5.24
CA LEU A 143 20.94 0.43 4.85
C LEU A 143 19.51 0.68 5.36
N ALA A 144 18.62 -0.32 5.23
CA ALA A 144 17.25 -0.25 5.74
C ALA A 144 17.23 -0.05 7.26
N ASP A 145 17.94 -0.89 8.01
CA ASP A 145 17.98 -0.83 9.48
C ASP A 145 18.55 0.52 9.96
N THR A 146 19.57 1.02 9.27
CA THR A 146 20.18 2.33 9.57
C THR A 146 19.19 3.49 9.35
N LEU A 147 18.41 3.43 8.28
CA LEU A 147 17.40 4.46 7.99
C LEU A 147 16.20 4.34 8.93
N GLU A 148 15.70 3.13 9.18
CA GLU A 148 14.59 2.84 10.09
C GLU A 148 14.85 3.39 11.49
N ALA A 149 16.06 3.15 12.02
CA ALA A 149 16.49 3.66 13.33
C ALA A 149 16.46 5.19 13.43
N LYS A 150 16.45 5.92 12.31
CA LYS A 150 16.40 7.39 12.27
C LYS A 150 14.97 7.93 12.13
N LEU A 151 13.99 7.12 11.71
CA LEU A 151 12.64 7.62 11.39
C LEU A 151 11.96 8.26 12.61
N ILE A 152 11.91 7.54 13.73
CA ILE A 152 11.28 8.06 14.97
C ILE A 152 12.07 9.25 15.53
N PRO A 153 13.40 9.18 15.73
CA PRO A 153 14.16 10.34 16.20
C PRO A 153 14.05 11.59 15.31
N ALA A 154 13.92 11.42 13.99
CA ALA A 154 13.87 12.53 13.06
C ALA A 154 12.48 13.17 12.95
N PHE A 155 11.41 12.37 12.96
CA PHE A 155 10.08 12.83 12.55
C PHE A 155 9.00 12.72 13.62
N TRP A 156 9.18 11.90 14.66
CA TRP A 156 8.19 11.82 15.74
C TRP A 156 8.19 13.12 16.55
N ASN A 157 7.00 13.64 16.83
CA ASN A 157 6.81 14.80 17.67
C ASN A 157 5.93 14.42 18.86
N GLU A 158 6.49 14.53 20.07
CA GLU A 158 5.81 14.09 21.29
C GLU A 158 4.59 14.95 21.65
N GLU A 159 4.55 16.23 21.29
CA GLU A 159 3.38 17.07 21.58
C GLU A 159 2.21 16.75 20.64
N LYS A 160 2.53 16.53 19.36
CA LYS A 160 1.53 16.21 18.33
C LYS A 160 1.15 14.73 18.31
N GLN A 161 1.93 13.87 18.98
CA GLN A 161 1.74 12.42 19.00
C GLN A 161 1.63 11.83 17.58
N ALA A 162 2.52 12.27 16.70
CA ALA A 162 2.50 11.94 15.28
C ALA A 162 3.89 12.14 14.64
N LEU A 163 4.09 11.54 13.46
CA LEU A 163 5.16 11.93 12.55
C LEU A 163 4.81 13.27 11.89
N VAL A 164 5.70 14.25 11.99
CA VAL A 164 5.59 15.52 11.25
C VAL A 164 5.82 15.29 9.75
N HIS A 165 5.37 16.24 8.93
CA HIS A 165 5.42 16.14 7.48
C HIS A 165 6.84 16.00 6.92
N ASN A 166 7.70 16.96 7.26
CA ASN A 166 9.09 17.03 6.82
C ASN A 166 9.98 17.66 7.88
N ARG A 167 11.30 17.58 7.64
CA ARG A 167 12.30 18.40 8.32
C ARG A 167 13.21 19.07 7.30
N VAL A 168 13.60 20.32 7.59
CA VAL A 168 14.51 21.12 6.75
C VAL A 168 15.68 21.54 7.63
N ASN A 169 16.91 21.22 7.21
CA ASN A 169 18.12 21.47 8.00
C ASN A 169 18.03 20.91 9.43
N GLY A 170 17.45 19.71 9.58
CA GLY A 170 17.24 19.05 10.87
C GLY A 170 16.09 19.61 11.72
N GLN A 171 15.39 20.66 11.28
CA GLN A 171 14.26 21.23 12.01
C GLN A 171 12.93 20.64 11.52
N GLN A 172 12.17 20.05 12.44
CA GLN A 172 10.82 19.54 12.18
C GLN A 172 9.87 20.67 11.77
N SER A 173 9.05 20.40 10.77
CA SER A 173 7.90 21.25 10.44
C SER A 173 6.82 21.17 11.51
N GLN A 174 5.91 22.15 11.50
CA GLN A 174 4.72 22.14 12.35
C GLN A 174 3.56 21.33 11.76
N GLU A 175 3.63 21.03 10.46
CA GLU A 175 2.57 20.35 9.74
C GLU A 175 2.59 18.84 10.00
N VAL A 176 1.40 18.26 10.13
CA VAL A 176 1.19 16.82 10.20
C VAL A 176 0.19 16.47 9.11
N PHE A 177 0.55 15.49 8.29
CA PHE A 177 -0.35 14.87 7.32
C PHE A 177 -0.48 13.38 7.61
N ARG A 178 -1.52 12.77 7.04
CA ARG A 178 -1.85 11.35 7.25
C ARG A 178 -0.83 10.40 6.63
N TYR A 179 -0.14 10.81 5.56
CA TYR A 179 0.70 9.96 4.70
C TYR A 179 1.78 9.16 5.43
N ALA A 180 2.78 9.83 6.02
CA ALA A 180 3.86 9.14 6.72
C ALA A 180 3.33 8.25 7.87
N ASN A 181 2.31 8.75 8.57
CA ASN A 181 1.70 8.12 9.73
C ASN A 181 0.99 6.81 9.36
N MET A 182 0.14 6.80 8.32
CA MET A 182 -0.56 5.58 7.89
C MET A 182 0.40 4.54 7.30
N PHE A 183 1.42 4.97 6.55
CA PHE A 183 2.42 4.06 6.03
C PHE A 183 3.33 3.48 7.12
N ALA A 184 3.68 4.27 8.15
CA ALA A 184 4.45 3.78 9.29
C ALA A 184 3.66 2.75 10.13
N ILE A 185 2.33 2.86 10.18
CA ILE A 185 1.46 1.80 10.72
C ILE A 185 1.57 0.54 9.85
N MET A 186 1.36 0.68 8.54
CA MET A 186 1.34 -0.45 7.60
C MET A 186 2.66 -1.22 7.56
N TYR A 187 3.80 -0.51 7.54
CA TYR A 187 5.13 -1.13 7.52
C TYR A 187 5.68 -1.46 8.91
N ASN A 188 4.85 -1.31 9.95
CA ASN A 188 5.19 -1.66 11.33
C ASN A 188 6.42 -0.92 11.88
N PHE A 189 6.60 0.35 11.50
CA PHE A 189 7.67 1.22 12.02
C PHE A 189 7.29 1.93 13.33
N LEU A 190 6.02 1.79 13.74
CA LEU A 190 5.50 2.28 15.02
C LEU A 190 5.29 1.11 15.98
N ASP A 191 5.66 1.31 17.24
CA ASP A 191 5.20 0.44 18.33
C ASP A 191 3.68 0.58 18.56
N LYS A 192 3.12 -0.28 19.40
CA LYS A 192 1.67 -0.30 19.67
C LYS A 192 1.17 1.05 20.21
N GLU A 193 1.90 1.67 21.13
CA GLU A 193 1.50 2.92 21.76
C GLU A 193 1.45 4.06 20.73
N LYS A 194 2.45 4.15 19.85
CA LYS A 194 2.48 5.15 18.77
C LYS A 194 1.44 4.89 17.70
N LYS A 195 1.11 3.63 17.39
CA LYS A 195 -0.01 3.29 16.49
C LYS A 195 -1.33 3.82 17.07
N ASP A 196 -1.61 3.52 18.33
CA ASP A 196 -2.83 3.98 19.02
C ASP A 196 -2.88 5.52 19.08
N ALA A 197 -1.73 6.15 19.35
CA ALA A 197 -1.59 7.60 19.35
C ALA A 197 -1.92 8.22 17.99
N VAL A 198 -1.32 7.71 16.90
CA VAL A 198 -1.55 8.17 15.52
C VAL A 198 -3.00 7.99 15.08
N VAL A 199 -3.66 6.89 15.44
CA VAL A 199 -5.08 6.70 15.13
C VAL A 199 -5.90 7.85 15.69
N LYS A 200 -5.62 8.27 16.93
CA LYS A 200 -6.35 9.33 17.61
C LYS A 200 -5.94 10.73 17.14
N SER A 201 -4.64 11.02 17.05
CA SER A 201 -4.11 12.35 16.77
C SER A 201 -4.13 12.70 15.28
N VAL A 202 -4.17 11.70 14.40
CA VAL A 202 -4.07 11.87 12.94
C VAL A 202 -5.28 11.32 12.20
N ILE A 203 -5.55 10.01 12.27
CA ILE A 203 -6.51 9.36 11.37
C ILE A 203 -7.96 9.77 11.69
N PHE A 204 -8.32 9.77 12.98
CA PHE A 204 -9.64 10.20 13.45
C PHE A 204 -9.67 11.65 13.94
N ASN A 205 -8.65 12.45 13.58
CA ASN A 205 -8.62 13.86 13.87
C ASN A 205 -9.07 14.66 12.63
N ASP A 206 -10.23 15.30 12.72
CA ASP A 206 -10.79 16.12 11.65
C ASP A 206 -9.98 17.41 11.39
N ASP A 207 -9.13 17.84 12.32
CA ASP A 207 -8.22 18.98 12.12
C ASP A 207 -7.05 18.64 11.18
N ILE A 208 -6.76 17.34 10.98
CA ILE A 208 -5.77 16.88 10.01
C ILE A 208 -6.44 16.73 8.65
N LEU A 209 -5.84 17.38 7.64
CA LEU A 209 -6.33 17.40 6.25
C LEU A 209 -6.80 16.01 5.81
N LYS A 210 -8.06 15.94 5.38
CA LYS A 210 -8.66 14.72 4.85
C LYS A 210 -8.11 14.39 3.46
N ILE A 211 -8.09 13.11 3.14
CA ILE A 211 -7.67 12.62 1.84
C ILE A 211 -8.88 12.63 0.90
N THR A 212 -8.71 13.19 -0.29
CA THR A 212 -9.77 13.35 -1.29
C THR A 212 -9.50 12.55 -2.57
N THR A 213 -8.45 11.73 -2.59
CA THR A 213 -8.17 10.78 -3.67
C THR A 213 -8.48 9.35 -3.21
N PRO A 214 -9.19 8.54 -4.02
CA PRO A 214 -9.30 7.10 -3.77
C PRO A 214 -7.92 6.43 -3.64
N TYR A 215 -6.91 6.99 -4.31
CA TYR A 215 -5.50 6.62 -4.24
C TYR A 215 -4.97 6.53 -2.81
N MET A 216 -5.00 7.62 -2.04
CA MET A 216 -4.47 7.61 -0.69
C MET A 216 -5.49 7.11 0.34
N ARG A 217 -6.80 7.14 0.02
CA ARG A 217 -7.81 6.45 0.83
C ARG A 217 -7.61 4.94 0.86
N PHE A 218 -7.05 4.34 -0.21
CA PHE A 218 -6.61 2.95 -0.20
C PHE A 218 -5.74 2.64 1.02
N TYR A 219 -4.66 3.41 1.21
CA TYR A 219 -3.66 3.16 2.24
C TYR A 219 -4.14 3.60 3.63
N GLU A 220 -4.93 4.66 3.72
CA GLU A 220 -5.56 5.09 4.98
C GLU A 220 -6.46 4.00 5.54
N LEU A 221 -7.33 3.44 4.69
CA LEU A 221 -8.27 2.40 5.07
C LEU A 221 -7.59 1.05 5.28
N GLU A 222 -6.54 0.74 4.53
CA GLU A 222 -5.68 -0.41 4.77
C GLU A 222 -5.04 -0.36 6.17
N ALA A 223 -4.46 0.77 6.56
CA ALA A 223 -3.89 0.95 7.89
C ALA A 223 -4.93 0.75 9.00
N LEU A 224 -6.16 1.24 8.81
CA LEU A 224 -7.27 1.02 9.74
C LEU A 224 -7.70 -0.45 9.80
N CYS A 225 -7.78 -1.14 8.67
CA CYS A 225 -8.06 -2.58 8.64
C CYS A 225 -6.99 -3.39 9.38
N MET A 226 -5.71 -3.05 9.23
CA MET A 226 -4.60 -3.69 9.97
C MET A 226 -4.69 -3.49 11.49
N LEU A 227 -5.44 -2.48 11.94
CA LEU A 227 -5.70 -2.18 13.35
C LEU A 227 -7.06 -2.72 13.84
N GLY A 228 -7.75 -3.54 13.05
CA GLY A 228 -9.02 -4.14 13.44
C GLY A 228 -10.20 -3.15 13.41
N LYS A 229 -10.13 -2.09 12.59
CA LYS A 229 -11.17 -1.05 12.47
C LYS A 229 -12.09 -1.25 11.25
N GLN A 230 -12.39 -2.51 10.89
CA GLN A 230 -13.18 -2.83 9.69
C GLN A 230 -14.58 -2.19 9.71
N ASP A 231 -15.20 -1.99 10.87
CA ASP A 231 -16.51 -1.31 10.97
C ASP A 231 -16.47 0.14 10.52
N GLN A 232 -15.43 0.85 10.95
CA GLN A 232 -15.20 2.23 10.51
C GLN A 232 -14.88 2.25 9.01
N VAL A 233 -14.02 1.34 8.55
CA VAL A 233 -13.65 1.26 7.13
C VAL A 233 -14.84 0.94 6.24
N MET A 234 -15.77 0.08 6.68
CA MET A 234 -16.96 -0.28 5.89
C MET A 234 -17.87 0.93 5.73
N LYS A 235 -18.07 1.71 6.81
CA LYS A 235 -18.81 2.97 6.75
C LYS A 235 -18.15 3.96 5.78
N GLU A 236 -16.83 4.15 5.88
CA GLU A 236 -16.09 5.04 4.98
C GLU A 236 -16.16 4.59 3.53
N MET A 237 -16.10 3.28 3.26
CA MET A 237 -16.25 2.73 1.92
C MET A 237 -17.65 3.01 1.34
N LYS A 238 -18.69 2.75 2.14
CA LYS A 238 -20.10 3.03 1.77
C LYS A 238 -20.32 4.51 1.49
N ASP A 239 -19.81 5.40 2.34
CA ASP A 239 -19.99 6.84 2.18
C ASP A 239 -19.22 7.39 0.98
N TYR A 240 -17.93 7.05 0.86
CA TYR A 240 -17.05 7.63 -0.16
C TYR A 240 -17.30 7.05 -1.55
N TRP A 241 -17.33 5.73 -1.71
CA TRP A 241 -17.60 5.10 -3.01
C TRP A 241 -19.08 5.09 -3.35
N GLY A 242 -19.97 4.86 -2.37
CA GLY A 242 -21.41 5.00 -2.57
C GLY A 242 -21.81 6.43 -2.92
N GLY A 243 -21.10 7.44 -2.41
CA GLY A 243 -21.26 8.83 -2.84
C GLY A 243 -20.96 9.05 -4.32
N MET A 244 -19.88 8.47 -4.86
CA MET A 244 -19.61 8.50 -6.31
C MET A 244 -20.74 7.84 -7.10
N LEU A 245 -21.24 6.68 -6.66
CA LEU A 245 -22.36 5.99 -7.32
C LEU A 245 -23.64 6.83 -7.30
N ALA A 246 -23.98 7.45 -6.16
CA ALA A 246 -25.13 8.35 -6.03
C ALA A 246 -25.04 9.56 -6.95
N LYS A 247 -23.81 9.99 -7.30
CA LYS A 247 -23.52 11.05 -8.27
C LYS A 247 -23.38 10.55 -9.72
N GLY A 248 -23.77 9.30 -9.99
CA GLY A 248 -23.88 8.74 -11.34
C GLY A 248 -22.61 8.07 -11.87
N ALA A 249 -21.64 7.74 -11.01
CA ALA A 249 -20.46 7.01 -11.42
C ALA A 249 -20.81 5.58 -11.90
N THR A 250 -20.35 5.21 -13.09
CA THR A 250 -20.34 3.81 -13.59
C THR A 250 -18.93 3.21 -13.61
N SER A 251 -17.95 4.00 -13.21
CA SER A 251 -16.54 3.67 -12.99
C SER A 251 -16.01 4.65 -11.94
N PHE A 252 -15.02 4.26 -11.15
CA PHE A 252 -14.52 5.10 -10.06
C PHE A 252 -13.48 6.13 -10.52
N TRP A 253 -13.51 7.29 -9.88
CA TRP A 253 -12.87 8.52 -10.38
C TRP A 253 -11.44 8.67 -9.88
N GLU A 254 -10.71 9.59 -10.52
CA GLU A 254 -9.34 9.95 -10.14
C GLU A 254 -9.26 10.67 -8.80
N LYS A 255 -10.24 11.52 -8.49
CA LYS A 255 -10.32 12.32 -7.28
C LYS A 255 -11.77 12.60 -6.94
N TYR A 256 -12.15 12.47 -5.67
CA TYR A 256 -13.52 12.70 -5.23
C TYR A 256 -13.56 13.49 -3.92
N ILE A 257 -14.18 14.66 -4.01
CA ILE A 257 -14.52 15.52 -2.87
C ILE A 257 -16.05 15.42 -2.73
N PRO A 258 -16.58 14.79 -1.66
CA PRO A 258 -18.02 14.56 -1.52
C PRO A 258 -18.90 15.81 -1.64
N GLU A 259 -18.36 16.94 -1.21
CA GLU A 259 -19.04 18.24 -1.19
C GLU A 259 -19.09 18.92 -2.58
N GLU A 260 -18.28 18.48 -3.55
CA GLU A 260 -18.34 19.02 -4.90
C GLU A 260 -19.60 18.57 -5.64
N GLU A 261 -20.21 19.48 -6.40
CA GLU A 261 -21.42 19.23 -7.19
C GLU A 261 -21.28 19.67 -8.65
N GLY A 262 -22.15 19.11 -9.50
CA GLY A 262 -22.22 19.46 -10.92
C GLY A 262 -20.87 19.42 -11.65
N ARG A 263 -20.47 20.55 -12.24
CA ARG A 263 -19.24 20.64 -13.05
C ARG A 263 -17.95 20.56 -12.23
N GLN A 264 -17.99 20.87 -10.93
CA GLN A 264 -16.81 20.81 -10.06
C GLN A 264 -16.25 19.39 -10.00
N MET A 265 -17.16 18.40 -9.89
CA MET A 265 -16.80 16.99 -9.85
C MET A 265 -16.06 16.50 -11.10
N LEU A 266 -16.22 17.18 -12.24
CA LEU A 266 -15.63 16.81 -13.53
C LEU A 266 -14.31 17.52 -13.80
N ALA A 267 -14.03 18.60 -13.08
CA ALA A 267 -12.89 19.47 -13.32
C ALA A 267 -11.64 18.96 -12.62
N MET A 268 -10.49 19.07 -13.28
CA MET A 268 -9.16 18.84 -12.71
C MET A 268 -8.12 19.49 -13.64
N TYR A 269 -6.91 19.75 -13.14
CA TYR A 269 -5.81 20.31 -13.95
C TYR A 269 -6.14 21.65 -14.62
N GLY A 270 -6.98 22.48 -13.98
CA GLY A 270 -7.46 23.75 -14.55
C GLY A 270 -8.37 23.59 -15.77
N ARG A 271 -8.87 22.38 -16.06
CA ARG A 271 -9.73 22.08 -17.21
C ARG A 271 -11.11 21.60 -16.74
N PRO A 272 -12.20 22.02 -17.41
CA PRO A 272 -13.56 21.74 -16.96
C PRO A 272 -13.98 20.26 -16.99
N TYR A 273 -13.28 19.44 -17.77
CA TYR A 273 -13.49 17.99 -17.89
C TYR A 273 -12.15 17.26 -17.81
N GLY A 274 -11.23 17.82 -17.01
CA GLY A 274 -9.85 17.33 -16.92
C GLY A 274 -9.70 16.09 -16.04
N LYS A 275 -10.67 15.78 -15.19
CA LYS A 275 -10.63 14.66 -14.26
C LYS A 275 -10.96 13.36 -14.98
N SER A 276 -10.17 12.31 -14.78
CA SER A 276 -10.58 10.98 -15.22
C SER A 276 -11.71 10.44 -14.33
N LEU A 277 -12.81 10.03 -14.96
CA LEU A 277 -13.92 9.32 -14.29
C LEU A 277 -13.78 7.80 -14.36
N CYS A 278 -12.64 7.30 -14.81
CA CYS A 278 -12.29 5.88 -14.82
C CYS A 278 -10.79 5.79 -14.55
N HIS A 279 -10.42 5.75 -13.27
CA HIS A 279 -9.04 5.69 -12.83
C HIS A 279 -8.81 4.40 -12.05
N ALA A 280 -7.72 3.68 -12.33
CA ALA A 280 -7.47 2.37 -11.72
C ALA A 280 -7.42 2.47 -10.19
N TRP A 281 -6.73 3.48 -9.64
CA TRP A 281 -6.68 3.75 -8.20
C TRP A 281 -8.04 4.10 -7.57
N GLY A 282 -9.09 4.25 -8.38
CA GLY A 282 -10.46 4.45 -7.92
C GLY A 282 -11.08 3.18 -7.33
N ALA A 283 -10.52 2.01 -7.63
CA ALA A 283 -11.12 0.71 -7.34
C ALA A 283 -10.65 0.07 -6.01
N SER A 284 -10.14 0.87 -5.06
CA SER A 284 -9.59 0.42 -3.77
C SER A 284 -10.43 -0.65 -3.02
N PRO A 285 -11.78 -0.61 -3.02
CA PRO A 285 -12.60 -1.62 -2.34
C PRO A 285 -12.32 -3.06 -2.78
N ILE A 286 -11.86 -3.30 -4.01
CA ILE A 286 -11.53 -4.66 -4.50
C ILE A 286 -10.50 -5.32 -3.60
N TYR A 287 -9.40 -4.60 -3.32
CA TYR A 287 -8.34 -5.09 -2.47
C TYR A 287 -8.77 -5.12 -1.00
N LEU A 288 -9.44 -4.07 -0.51
CA LEU A 288 -9.83 -3.97 0.89
C LEU A 288 -10.79 -5.11 1.29
N LEU A 289 -11.81 -5.37 0.48
CA LEU A 289 -12.79 -6.44 0.72
C LEU A 289 -12.12 -7.83 0.66
N GLY A 290 -11.30 -8.09 -0.35
CA GLY A 290 -10.62 -9.39 -0.50
C GLY A 290 -9.60 -9.66 0.61
N ARG A 291 -8.77 -8.67 0.95
CA ARG A 291 -7.70 -8.86 1.94
C ARG A 291 -8.17 -8.78 3.38
N TYR A 292 -9.14 -7.90 3.69
CA TYR A 292 -9.45 -7.55 5.09
C TYR A 292 -10.86 -7.89 5.56
N TYR A 293 -11.79 -8.21 4.65
CA TYR A 293 -13.14 -8.67 5.00
C TYR A 293 -13.30 -10.16 4.74
N MET A 294 -13.04 -10.63 3.52
CA MET A 294 -12.78 -12.06 3.29
C MET A 294 -11.55 -12.52 4.09
N GLY A 295 -10.61 -11.59 4.31
CA GLY A 295 -9.51 -11.77 5.25
C GLY A 295 -8.36 -12.62 4.71
N VAL A 296 -8.33 -12.90 3.40
CA VAL A 296 -7.40 -13.87 2.79
C VAL A 296 -6.11 -13.19 2.37
N GLN A 297 -4.96 -13.72 2.77
CA GLN A 297 -3.66 -13.23 2.33
C GLN A 297 -2.57 -14.32 2.34
N PRO A 298 -1.59 -14.28 1.42
CA PRO A 298 -0.43 -15.16 1.48
C PRO A 298 0.44 -14.81 2.68
N THR A 299 0.95 -15.84 3.38
CA THR A 299 1.95 -15.69 4.45
C THR A 299 3.33 -16.18 4.03
N SER A 300 3.41 -16.86 2.89
CA SER A 300 4.64 -17.17 2.19
C SER A 300 4.43 -17.12 0.67
N PRO A 301 5.52 -17.05 -0.14
CA PRO A 301 5.43 -16.82 -1.57
C PRO A 301 4.52 -17.79 -2.31
N GLY A 302 3.68 -17.27 -3.20
CA GLY A 302 2.82 -18.05 -4.08
C GLY A 302 1.70 -18.81 -3.35
N TYR A 303 1.24 -18.30 -2.20
CA TYR A 303 0.23 -18.96 -1.36
C TYR A 303 0.65 -20.34 -0.82
N ALA A 304 1.95 -20.67 -0.79
CA ALA A 304 2.41 -21.94 -0.22
C ALA A 304 1.91 -22.13 1.23
N THR A 305 1.89 -21.04 1.98
CA THR A 305 1.08 -20.87 3.20
C THR A 305 0.28 -19.57 3.09
N TRP A 306 -0.90 -19.56 3.69
CA TRP A 306 -1.78 -18.41 3.70
C TRP A 306 -2.61 -18.36 4.98
N GLU A 307 -3.23 -17.22 5.26
CA GLU A 307 -4.18 -17.09 6.36
C GLU A 307 -5.51 -16.47 5.91
N ALA A 308 -6.57 -16.75 6.67
CA ALA A 308 -7.85 -16.08 6.56
C ALA A 308 -8.32 -15.54 7.92
N ARG A 309 -8.73 -14.27 7.95
CA ARG A 309 -9.34 -13.60 9.11
C ARG A 309 -10.68 -12.97 8.70
N PRO A 310 -11.71 -13.79 8.41
CA PRO A 310 -12.94 -13.26 7.85
C PRO A 310 -13.73 -12.45 8.87
N THR A 311 -14.32 -11.35 8.40
CA THR A 311 -15.21 -10.50 9.19
C THR A 311 -16.30 -9.91 8.33
N LEU A 312 -17.53 -9.91 8.86
CA LEU A 312 -18.70 -9.33 8.20
C LEU A 312 -18.80 -7.83 8.41
N SER A 313 -18.18 -7.29 9.45
CA SER A 313 -18.47 -5.94 9.91
C SER A 313 -19.99 -5.75 10.11
N ASP A 314 -20.64 -4.86 9.35
CA ASP A 314 -22.09 -4.63 9.37
C ASP A 314 -22.87 -5.38 8.28
N MET A 315 -22.21 -6.28 7.52
CA MET A 315 -22.87 -7.11 6.50
C MET A 315 -23.62 -8.29 7.16
N GLU A 316 -24.79 -8.63 6.62
CA GLU A 316 -25.52 -9.83 7.08
C GLU A 316 -24.84 -11.13 6.63
N TRP A 317 -24.25 -11.11 5.44
CA TRP A 317 -23.52 -12.22 4.84
C TRP A 317 -22.52 -11.70 3.81
N MET A 318 -21.52 -12.52 3.48
CA MET A 318 -20.60 -12.32 2.37
C MET A 318 -20.28 -13.65 1.67
N GLU A 319 -20.08 -13.59 0.35
CA GLU A 319 -19.56 -14.68 -0.45
C GLU A 319 -18.59 -14.12 -1.50
N GLY A 320 -17.47 -14.81 -1.72
CA GLY A 320 -16.52 -14.43 -2.75
C GLY A 320 -15.43 -15.48 -2.95
N SER A 321 -14.55 -15.23 -3.92
CA SER A 321 -13.36 -16.04 -4.14
C SER A 321 -12.10 -15.19 -4.29
N VAL A 322 -10.98 -15.71 -3.79
CA VAL A 322 -9.64 -15.12 -3.97
C VAL A 322 -8.82 -16.05 -4.86
N PRO A 323 -8.38 -15.58 -6.04
CA PRO A 323 -7.58 -16.39 -6.94
C PRO A 323 -6.15 -16.57 -6.39
N THR A 324 -5.63 -17.79 -6.51
CA THR A 324 -4.26 -18.16 -6.10
C THR A 324 -3.59 -18.97 -7.22
N PRO A 325 -2.26 -19.21 -7.16
CA PRO A 325 -1.59 -20.13 -8.08
C PRO A 325 -2.16 -21.56 -8.08
N TYR A 326 -2.87 -21.97 -7.03
CA TYR A 326 -3.46 -23.31 -6.90
C TYR A 326 -4.93 -23.40 -7.31
N GLY A 327 -5.56 -22.28 -7.64
CA GLY A 327 -7.01 -22.16 -7.84
C GLY A 327 -7.64 -21.14 -6.90
N GLU A 328 -8.96 -21.15 -6.78
CA GLU A 328 -9.69 -20.15 -5.99
C GLU A 328 -9.96 -20.61 -4.56
N ILE A 329 -9.58 -19.79 -3.57
CA ILE A 329 -10.07 -19.91 -2.20
C ILE A 329 -11.47 -19.30 -2.16
N ILE A 330 -12.49 -20.13 -1.96
CA ILE A 330 -13.89 -19.68 -1.90
C ILE A 330 -14.27 -19.53 -0.42
N ILE A 331 -14.87 -18.40 -0.09
CA ILE A 331 -15.38 -18.12 1.26
C ILE A 331 -16.86 -17.76 1.20
N LYS A 332 -17.62 -18.33 2.14
CA LYS A 332 -19.01 -17.98 2.42
C LYS A 332 -19.16 -17.79 3.91
N MET A 333 -19.72 -16.67 4.33
CA MET A 333 -19.92 -16.38 5.74
C MET A 333 -21.26 -15.66 5.93
N ASP A 334 -22.01 -16.06 6.94
CA ASP A 334 -23.13 -15.32 7.52
C ASP A 334 -22.98 -15.27 9.04
N GLY A 335 -23.98 -14.76 9.75
CA GLY A 335 -23.95 -14.63 11.21
C GLY A 335 -23.87 -15.96 11.98
N GLU A 336 -24.13 -17.10 11.32
CA GLU A 336 -24.18 -18.43 11.95
C GLU A 336 -23.10 -19.37 11.42
N LYS A 337 -22.74 -19.26 10.14
CA LYS A 337 -21.95 -20.26 9.42
C LYS A 337 -20.76 -19.64 8.70
N LEU A 338 -19.61 -20.32 8.75
CA LEU A 338 -18.46 -20.04 7.91
C LEU A 338 -18.10 -21.28 7.08
N SER A 339 -17.89 -21.09 5.79
CA SER A 339 -17.32 -22.10 4.88
C SER A 339 -16.15 -21.53 4.10
N ILE A 340 -15.01 -22.23 4.10
CA ILE A 340 -13.81 -21.85 3.35
C ILE A 340 -13.25 -23.09 2.65
N SER A 341 -13.10 -23.04 1.33
CA SER A 341 -12.45 -24.10 0.54
C SER A 341 -11.00 -23.77 0.24
N ASN A 342 -10.10 -24.74 0.40
CA ASN A 342 -8.68 -24.59 0.08
C ASN A 342 -8.31 -25.39 -1.19
N PRO A 343 -8.01 -24.74 -2.33
CA PRO A 343 -7.58 -25.44 -3.53
C PRO A 343 -6.10 -25.90 -3.45
N GLY A 344 -5.26 -25.28 -2.59
CA GLY A 344 -3.85 -25.65 -2.45
C GLY A 344 -3.06 -24.77 -1.48
N GLY A 345 -1.85 -25.23 -1.13
CA GLY A 345 -1.08 -24.67 -0.02
C GLY A 345 -1.67 -25.03 1.35
N VAL A 346 -1.14 -24.42 2.42
CA VAL A 346 -1.62 -24.63 3.80
C VAL A 346 -2.22 -23.34 4.36
N GLY A 347 -3.53 -23.38 4.66
CA GLY A 347 -4.28 -22.25 5.21
C GLY A 347 -4.35 -22.27 6.73
N THR A 348 -4.21 -21.10 7.35
CA THR A 348 -4.50 -20.88 8.78
C THR A 348 -5.70 -19.93 8.94
N ILE A 349 -6.80 -20.40 9.47
CA ILE A 349 -8.06 -19.65 9.58
C ILE A 349 -8.22 -19.21 11.03
N TYR A 350 -8.40 -17.92 11.25
CA TYR A 350 -8.69 -17.33 12.56
C TYR A 350 -10.15 -16.92 12.61
N TYR A 351 -10.94 -17.57 13.46
CA TYR A 351 -12.37 -17.32 13.58
C TYR A 351 -12.87 -17.56 15.00
N GLN A 352 -13.61 -16.59 15.57
CA GLN A 352 -14.20 -16.66 16.92
C GLN A 352 -13.24 -17.23 17.99
N ASP A 353 -12.06 -16.61 18.11
CA ASP A 353 -10.97 -17.01 19.04
C ASP A 353 -10.35 -18.40 18.82
N LYS A 354 -10.75 -19.10 17.74
CA LYS A 354 -10.19 -20.39 17.34
C LYS A 354 -9.28 -20.24 16.14
N VAL A 355 -8.33 -21.17 16.05
CA VAL A 355 -7.41 -21.30 14.92
C VAL A 355 -7.61 -22.67 14.30
N TYR A 356 -7.84 -22.69 13.00
CA TYR A 356 -8.01 -23.91 12.22
C TYR A 356 -6.92 -23.99 11.16
N THR A 357 -6.39 -25.18 10.94
CA THR A 357 -5.48 -25.45 9.82
C THR A 357 -6.26 -26.15 8.72
N LEU A 358 -6.09 -25.71 7.48
CA LEU A 358 -6.77 -26.27 6.31
C LEU A 358 -5.72 -26.71 5.28
N GLN A 359 -5.65 -28.02 5.03
CA GLN A 359 -4.75 -28.62 4.05
C GLN A 359 -5.30 -28.45 2.63
N ALA A 360 -4.44 -28.67 1.63
CA ALA A 360 -4.83 -28.63 0.23
C ALA A 360 -5.98 -29.60 -0.07
N GLY A 361 -7.02 -29.12 -0.75
CA GLY A 361 -8.22 -29.88 -1.11
C GLY A 361 -9.28 -29.96 0.00
N GLU A 362 -9.02 -29.44 1.19
CA GLU A 362 -9.99 -29.46 2.29
C GLU A 362 -10.99 -28.30 2.23
N THR A 363 -12.13 -28.47 2.88
CA THR A 363 -13.12 -27.41 3.11
C THR A 363 -13.46 -27.36 4.59
N LEU A 364 -13.28 -26.19 5.20
CA LEU A 364 -13.76 -25.91 6.55
C LEU A 364 -15.24 -25.55 6.45
N THR A 365 -16.06 -26.11 7.34
CA THR A 365 -17.43 -25.64 7.59
C THR A 365 -17.68 -25.68 9.09
N ILE A 366 -18.04 -24.53 9.65
CA ILE A 366 -18.31 -24.36 11.09
C ILE A 366 -19.59 -23.57 11.32
#